data_AF-A0A948RGM4-F1
#
_entry.id   AF-A0A948RGM4-F1
#
_cell.length_a   1.000
_cell.length_b   1.000
_cell.length_c   1.000
_cell.angle_alpha   90.00
_cell.angle_beta   90.00
_cell.angle_gamma   90.00
#
_symmetry.space_group_name_H-M   'P 1'
#
loop_
_entity.id
_entity.type
_entity.pdbx_description
1 polymer ?
#
loop_
_entity_poly.entity_id
_entity_poly.type
_entity_poly.pdbx_seq_one_letter_code
_entity_poly.pdbx_strand_id
1 'polypeptide(L)'
;MKVFAVAGTSDIATVYIADMGAGRLIEFVEALQPPYSRDERWILMVSTLFGCPVKCQICDAGGQYRGKPSAEQILSQIDYIVDRWYPDRRVPARKFKIQFARMGEPALNMAVLDALEELPRRYDAP
;
A
#
# COMPACT_ATOMS: atom_id res chain seq x y z
N MET A 1 -5.33 -11.93 -2.39
CA MET A 1 -3.95 -11.62 -1.96
C MET A 1 -3.56 -12.59 -0.85
N LYS A 2 -2.33 -13.11 -0.84
CA LYS A 2 -1.79 -13.92 0.27
C LYS A 2 -0.53 -13.28 0.83
N VAL A 3 -0.60 -12.72 2.03
CA VAL A 3 0.56 -12.24 2.77
C VAL A 3 1.32 -13.45 3.32
N PHE A 4 2.62 -13.53 3.07
CA PHE A 4 3.46 -14.66 3.50
C PHE A 4 4.69 -14.25 4.29
N ALA A 5 5.03 -12.95 4.32
CA ALA A 5 6.08 -12.43 5.16
C ALA A 5 5.73 -11.01 5.64
N VAL A 6 6.16 -10.73 6.87
CA VAL A 6 5.97 -9.44 7.54
C VAL A 6 7.28 -9.10 8.25
N ALA A 7 7.75 -7.87 8.13
CA ALA A 7 8.98 -7.42 8.77
C ALA A 7 8.84 -5.99 9.31
N GLY A 8 9.57 -5.67 10.37
CA GLY A 8 9.54 -4.35 11.02
C GLY A 8 8.78 -4.35 12.34
N THR A 9 8.36 -3.17 12.77
CA THR A 9 7.75 -2.94 14.08
C THR A 9 6.62 -1.92 13.97
N SER A 10 5.54 -2.12 14.74
CA SER A 10 4.31 -1.34 14.62
C SER A 10 4.40 0.08 15.18
N ASP A 11 5.48 0.42 15.87
CA ASP A 11 5.79 1.76 16.40
C ASP A 11 6.55 2.66 15.40
N ILE A 12 7.10 2.08 14.32
CA ILE A 12 7.83 2.82 13.28
C ILE A 12 7.28 2.49 11.89
N ALA A 13 7.51 1.26 11.42
CA ALA A 13 7.07 0.82 10.11
C ALA A 13 7.00 -0.70 10.05
N THR A 14 5.95 -1.21 9.40
CA THR A 14 5.77 -2.64 9.11
C THR A 14 5.60 -2.84 7.62
N VAL A 15 6.46 -3.69 7.05
CA VAL A 15 6.46 -4.09 5.64
C VAL A 15 5.75 -5.43 5.51
N TYR A 16 4.85 -5.52 4.54
CA TYR A 16 4.11 -6.72 4.19
C TYR A 16 4.52 -7.17 2.79
N ILE A 17 4.80 -8.47 2.65
CA ILE A 17 5.12 -9.08 1.37
C ILE A 17 4.00 -10.07 1.03
N ALA A 18 3.42 -9.91 -0.16
CA ALA A 18 2.28 -10.70 -0.58
C ALA A 18 2.37 -11.18 -2.03
N ASP A 19 1.76 -12.35 -2.29
CA ASP A 19 1.49 -12.84 -3.63
C ASP A 19 0.06 -12.44 -4.05
N MET A 20 -0.03 -11.72 -5.17
CA MET A 20 -1.30 -11.36 -5.83
C MET A 20 -1.81 -12.46 -6.79
N GLY A 21 -1.19 -13.63 -6.73
CA GLY A 21 -1.50 -14.82 -7.53
C GLY A 21 -0.52 -14.98 -8.69
N ALA A 22 -0.20 -16.24 -9.01
CA ALA A 22 0.76 -16.61 -10.06
C ALA A 22 2.17 -16.05 -9.83
N GLY A 23 2.60 -15.90 -8.57
CA GLY A 23 3.94 -15.39 -8.22
C GLY A 23 4.13 -13.91 -8.52
N ARG A 24 3.03 -13.14 -8.60
CA ARG A 24 3.07 -11.68 -8.76
C ARG A 24 3.21 -11.06 -7.38
N LEU A 25 4.46 -10.88 -6.97
CA LEU A 25 4.81 -10.38 -5.64
C LEU A 25 4.69 -8.86 -5.58
N ILE A 26 4.25 -8.36 -4.42
CA ILE A 26 4.25 -6.95 -4.07
C ILE A 26 4.73 -6.74 -2.64
N GLU A 27 5.13 -5.52 -2.36
CA GLU A 27 5.35 -5.00 -1.02
C GLU A 27 4.42 -3.82 -0.74
N PHE A 28 3.91 -3.76 0.47
CA PHE A 28 3.14 -2.61 0.95
C PHE A 28 3.46 -2.38 2.42
N VAL A 29 3.31 -1.15 2.88
CA VAL A 29 3.89 -0.71 4.15
C VAL A 29 2.89 0.14 4.90
N GLU A 30 2.81 -0.06 6.21
CA GLU A 30 2.29 0.94 7.11
C GLU A 30 3.43 1.59 7.89
N ALA A 31 3.31 2.89 8.13
CA ALA A 31 4.31 3.64 8.88
C ALA A 31 3.66 4.67 9.80
N LEU A 32 4.30 4.84 10.96
CA LEU A 32 4.11 5.97 11.86
C LEU A 32 5.26 6.95 11.64
N GLN A 33 5.02 8.22 11.96
CA GLN A 33 6.07 9.22 11.98
C GLN A 33 6.23 9.73 13.41
N PRO A 34 7.13 9.12 14.21
CA PRO A 34 7.43 9.64 15.53
C PRO A 34 7.75 11.15 15.50
N PRO A 35 7.27 11.92 16.48
CA PRO A 35 6.60 11.47 17.72
C PRO A 35 5.09 11.19 17.58
N TYR A 36 4.51 11.27 16.39
CA TYR A 36 3.06 11.10 16.20
C TYR A 36 2.65 9.64 16.32
N SER A 37 1.63 9.40 17.14
CA SER A 37 0.92 8.13 17.22
C SER A 37 0.09 7.84 15.96
N ARG A 38 -0.43 6.61 15.83
CA ARG A 38 -1.30 6.20 14.72
C ARG A 38 -2.55 7.08 14.60
N ASP A 39 -3.16 7.43 15.73
CA ASP A 39 -4.38 8.24 15.79
C ASP A 39 -4.11 9.71 15.41
N GLU A 40 -2.86 10.16 15.47
CA GLU A 40 -2.47 11.50 15.00
C GLU A 40 -2.08 11.49 13.53
N ARG A 41 -1.32 10.47 13.10
CA ARG A 41 -0.80 10.36 11.74
C ARG A 41 -0.50 8.90 11.39
N TRP A 42 -1.17 8.41 10.35
CA TRP A 42 -0.94 7.06 9.82
C TRP A 42 -0.73 7.10 8.32
N ILE A 43 0.37 6.50 7.86
CA ILE A 43 0.78 6.51 6.45
C ILE A 43 0.78 5.08 5.94
N LEU A 44 -0.01 4.84 4.89
CA LEU A 44 0.01 3.60 4.12
C LEU A 44 0.70 3.87 2.79
N MET A 45 1.66 3.03 2.45
CA MET A 45 2.33 3.08 1.15
C MET A 45 2.01 1.80 0.39
N VAL A 46 1.46 1.93 -0.81
CA VAL A 46 1.03 0.81 -1.66
C VAL A 46 1.77 0.75 -2.98
N SER A 47 1.83 -0.45 -3.55
CA SER A 47 2.44 -0.75 -4.83
C SER A 47 1.42 -0.60 -5.97
N THR A 48 1.86 0.02 -7.06
CA THR A 48 1.06 0.30 -8.26
C THR A 48 1.46 -0.52 -9.47
N LEU A 49 2.55 -1.27 -9.40
CA LEU A 49 3.03 -2.20 -10.42
C LEU A 49 3.67 -3.44 -9.76
N PHE A 50 3.74 -4.55 -10.49
CA PHE A 50 4.52 -5.72 -10.08
C PHE A 50 5.99 -5.50 -10.49
N GLY A 51 6.74 -4.83 -9.62
CA GLY A 51 8.06 -4.25 -9.96
C GLY A 51 7.94 -3.01 -10.85
N CYS A 52 9.01 -2.51 -11.46
CA CYS A 52 8.95 -1.23 -12.18
C CYS A 52 9.81 -1.20 -13.47
N PRO A 53 9.24 -0.79 -14.63
CA PRO A 53 9.99 -0.76 -15.88
C PRO A 53 10.92 0.46 -16.01
N VAL A 54 10.83 1.45 -15.11
CA VAL A 54 11.60 2.71 -15.18
C VAL A 54 13.09 2.50 -14.86
N LYS A 55 13.42 1.52 -13.99
CA LYS A 55 14.80 1.17 -13.62
C LYS A 55 15.63 2.36 -13.09
N CYS A 56 15.02 3.20 -12.24
CA CYS A 56 15.75 4.25 -11.52
C CYS A 56 16.91 3.63 -10.73
N GLN A 57 18.12 4.20 -10.87
CA GLN A 57 19.35 3.63 -10.28
C GLN A 57 19.35 3.56 -8.75
N ILE A 58 18.51 4.36 -8.09
CA ILE A 58 18.36 4.43 -6.64
C ILE A 58 17.21 3.56 -6.11
N CYS A 59 16.50 2.83 -6.97
CA CYS A 59 15.26 2.12 -6.62
C CYS A 59 15.41 0.60 -6.82
N ASP A 60 15.07 -0.15 -5.79
CA ASP A 60 15.08 -1.62 -5.77
C ASP A 60 13.96 -2.26 -6.61
N ALA A 61 12.84 -1.58 -6.80
CA ALA A 61 11.74 -2.06 -7.64
C ALA A 61 12.10 -2.20 -9.13
N GLY A 62 13.25 -1.66 -9.57
CA GLY A 62 13.71 -1.70 -10.97
C GLY A 62 14.21 -3.07 -11.46
N GLY A 63 14.29 -4.09 -10.60
CA GLY A 63 14.87 -5.40 -10.96
C GLY A 63 14.12 -6.13 -12.08
N GLN A 64 12.81 -6.31 -11.94
CA GLN A 64 11.94 -6.94 -12.95
C GLN A 64 10.59 -6.22 -13.01
N TYR A 65 9.89 -6.31 -14.14
CA TYR A 65 8.52 -5.81 -14.30
C TYR A 65 7.61 -6.94 -14.78
N ARG A 66 6.52 -7.19 -14.05
CA ARG A 66 5.59 -8.31 -14.28
C ARG A 66 4.14 -7.86 -14.47
N GLY A 67 3.95 -6.62 -14.90
CA GLY A 67 2.63 -6.08 -15.25
C GLY A 67 2.02 -5.20 -14.16
N LYS A 68 0.70 -5.00 -14.27
CA LYS A 68 -0.06 -4.00 -13.50
C LYS A 68 -1.07 -4.70 -12.58
N PRO A 69 -1.12 -4.37 -11.28
CA PRO A 69 -2.26 -4.72 -10.44
C PRO A 69 -3.53 -4.00 -10.91
N SER A 70 -4.68 -4.64 -10.76
CA SER A 70 -5.99 -3.99 -10.91
C SER A 70 -6.27 -3.03 -9.76
N ALA A 71 -7.31 -2.21 -9.89
CA ALA A 71 -7.76 -1.30 -8.83
C ALA A 71 -8.07 -2.06 -7.53
N GLU A 72 -8.78 -3.18 -7.62
CA GLU A 72 -9.07 -4.05 -6.48
C GLU A 72 -7.79 -4.62 -5.85
N GLN A 73 -6.77 -4.97 -6.65
CA GLN A 73 -5.49 -5.43 -6.11
C GLN A 73 -4.72 -4.30 -5.40
N ILE A 74 -4.83 -3.05 -5.88
CA ILE A 74 -4.28 -1.87 -5.18
C ILE A 74 -5.03 -1.65 -3.86
N LEU A 75 -6.36 -1.59 -3.89
CA LEU A 75 -7.22 -1.40 -2.72
C LEU A 75 -7.03 -2.52 -1.69
N SER A 76 -6.84 -3.77 -2.11
CA SER A 76 -6.67 -4.90 -1.18
C SER A 76 -5.43 -4.78 -0.28
N GLN A 77 -4.41 -4.02 -0.69
CA GLN A 77 -3.24 -3.71 0.14
C GLN A 77 -3.63 -2.80 1.31
N ILE A 78 -4.50 -1.82 1.02
CA ILE A 78 -5.01 -0.84 1.97
C ILE A 78 -6.00 -1.54 2.91
N ASP A 79 -6.96 -2.29 2.35
CA ASP A 79 -7.94 -3.08 3.10
C ASP A 79 -7.24 -4.00 4.10
N TYR A 80 -6.20 -4.73 3.69
CA TYR A 80 -5.48 -5.63 4.60
C TYR A 80 -4.89 -4.90 5.81
N ILE A 81 -4.31 -3.71 5.61
CA ILE A 81 -3.75 -2.94 6.72
C ILE A 81 -4.87 -2.35 7.58
N VAL A 82 -5.89 -1.74 6.96
CA VAL A 82 -7.00 -1.11 7.67
C VAL A 82 -7.76 -2.15 8.49
N ASP A 83 -8.15 -3.27 7.90
CA ASP A 83 -8.94 -4.32 8.57
C ASP A 83 -8.17 -4.97 9.74
N ARG A 84 -6.82 -4.91 9.74
CA ARG A 84 -5.99 -5.40 10.85
C ARG A 84 -6.10 -4.52 12.10
N TRP A 85 -6.22 -3.20 11.94
CA TRP A 85 -6.26 -2.24 13.05
C TRP A 85 -7.68 -1.78 13.38
N TYR A 86 -8.52 -1.63 12.35
CA TYR A 86 -9.87 -1.11 12.40
C TYR A 86 -10.80 -2.01 11.58
N PRO A 87 -11.23 -3.18 12.11
CA PRO A 87 -12.07 -4.13 11.37
C PRO A 87 -13.43 -3.58 10.93
N ASP A 88 -13.91 -2.50 11.57
CA ASP A 88 -15.13 -1.78 11.22
C ASP A 88 -14.90 -0.68 10.15
N ARG A 89 -13.66 -0.56 9.65
CA ARG A 89 -13.20 0.41 8.64
C ARG A 89 -13.40 1.87 9.04
N ARG A 90 -13.48 2.15 10.34
CA ARG A 90 -13.44 3.50 10.90
C ARG A 90 -12.02 3.85 11.30
N VAL A 91 -11.39 4.76 10.56
CA VAL A 91 -10.00 5.16 10.78
C VAL A 91 -9.97 6.45 11.60
N PRO A 92 -9.65 6.39 12.92
CA PRO A 92 -9.65 7.57 13.80
C PRO A 92 -8.45 8.50 13.57
N ALA A 93 -7.51 8.08 12.69
CA ALA A 93 -6.28 8.82 12.44
C ALA A 93 -6.58 10.21 11.86
N ARG A 94 -6.33 11.27 12.63
CA ARG A 94 -6.55 12.68 12.23
C ARG A 94 -5.86 13.05 10.91
N LYS A 95 -4.77 12.35 10.58
CA LYS A 95 -4.09 12.42 9.28
C LYS A 95 -3.88 11.01 8.76
N PHE A 96 -4.89 10.50 8.06
CA PHE A 96 -4.77 9.26 7.30
C PHE A 96 -4.22 9.56 5.89
N LYS A 97 -3.08 8.97 5.54
CA LYS A 97 -2.40 9.23 4.26
C LYS A 97 -2.17 7.93 3.51
N ILE A 98 -2.60 7.89 2.26
CA ILE A 98 -2.33 6.80 1.34
C ILE A 98 -1.37 7.31 0.27
N GLN A 99 -0.25 6.61 0.09
CA GLN A 99 0.81 6.96 -0.84
C GLN A 99 0.99 5.83 -1.85
N PHE A 100 0.83 6.15 -3.13
CA PHE A 100 1.10 5.23 -4.24
C PHE A 100 2.61 5.24 -4.55
N ALA A 101 3.43 4.79 -3.58
CA ALA A 101 4.86 5.06 -3.57
C ALA A 101 5.73 3.89 -3.05
N ARG A 102 5.26 2.64 -3.14
CA ARG A 102 6.10 1.46 -2.87
C ARG A 102 6.78 0.93 -4.13
N MET A 103 6.17 -0.03 -4.80
CA MET A 103 6.69 -0.57 -6.05
C MET A 103 5.87 -0.04 -7.23
N GLY A 104 6.57 0.57 -8.19
CA GLY A 104 5.99 1.00 -9.45
C GLY A 104 5.86 2.51 -9.60
N GLU A 105 5.73 2.96 -10.86
CA GLU A 105 5.38 4.32 -11.23
C GLU A 105 3.85 4.40 -11.41
N PRO A 106 3.12 5.12 -10.53
CA PRO A 106 1.66 5.24 -10.62
C PRO A 106 1.16 5.75 -11.96
N ALA A 107 1.89 6.67 -12.62
CA ALA A 107 1.50 7.21 -13.92
C ALA A 107 1.47 6.13 -15.03
N LEU A 108 2.09 4.97 -14.82
CA LEU A 108 2.06 3.85 -15.76
C LEU A 108 0.91 2.86 -15.50
N ASN A 109 0.05 3.09 -14.51
CA ASN A 109 -1.11 2.26 -14.22
C ASN A 109 -2.40 3.06 -14.03
N MET A 110 -3.25 3.09 -15.07
CA MET A 110 -4.54 3.81 -15.04
C MET A 110 -5.49 3.31 -13.94
N ALA A 111 -5.34 2.07 -13.47
CA ALA A 111 -6.15 1.54 -12.36
C ALA A 111 -5.95 2.28 -11.03
N VAL A 112 -4.90 3.12 -10.93
CA VAL A 112 -4.72 4.05 -9.80
C VAL A 112 -5.87 5.07 -9.74
N LEU A 113 -6.38 5.53 -10.90
CA LEU A 113 -7.51 6.46 -10.93
C LEU A 113 -8.78 5.81 -10.38
N ASP A 114 -9.08 4.58 -10.83
CA ASP A 114 -10.21 3.80 -10.32
C ASP A 114 -10.11 3.58 -8.80
N ALA A 115 -8.90 3.29 -8.29
CA ALA A 115 -8.67 3.16 -6.85
C ALA A 115 -8.90 4.48 -6.11
N LEU A 116 -8.41 5.61 -6.65
CA LEU A 116 -8.62 6.94 -6.08
C LEU A 116 -10.11 7.31 -6.01
N GLU A 117 -10.89 6.94 -7.01
CA GLU A 117 -12.35 7.19 -7.02
C GLU A 117 -13.10 6.37 -5.97
N GLU A 118 -12.61 5.18 -5.63
CA GLU A 118 -13.24 4.29 -4.65
C GLU A 118 -12.86 4.63 -3.20
N LEU A 119 -11.65 5.15 -2.97
CA LEU A 119 -11.11 5.42 -1.64
C LEU A 119 -12.05 6.21 -0.70
N PRO A 120 -12.69 7.32 -1.13
CA PRO A 120 -13.59 8.09 -0.26
C PRO A 120 -14.85 7.33 0.19
N ARG A 121 -15.20 6.23 -0.48
CA ARG A 121 -16.36 5.39 -0.15
C ARG A 121 -15.97 4.13 0.63
N ARG A 122 -14.68 3.81 0.67
CA ARG A 122 -14.17 2.53 1.19
C ARG A 122 -13.97 2.53 2.71
N TYR A 123 -13.63 3.69 3.29
CA TYR A 123 -13.32 3.85 4.71
C TYR A 123 -14.03 5.08 5.28
N ASP A 124 -14.44 5.01 6.54
CA ASP A 124 -14.84 6.18 7.33
C ASP A 124 -13.57 6.79 7.92
N ALA A 125 -13.03 7.80 7.25
CA ALA A 125 -11.78 8.46 7.57
C ALA A 125 -11.91 9.98 7.39
N PRO A 126 -11.15 10.80 8.15
CA PRO A 126 -11.24 12.26 8.10
C PRO A 126 -10.71 12.88 6.79
#